data_AF-A0A1G5DCI8-F1
#
_entry.id   AF-A0A1G5DCI8-F1
#
_cell.length_a   1.000
_cell.length_b   1.000
_cell.length_c   1.000
_cell.angle_alpha   90.00
_cell.angle_beta   90.00
_cell.angle_gamma   90.00
#
_symmetry.space_group_name_H-M   'P 1'
#
loop_
_entity.id
_entity.type
_entity.pdbx_description
1 polymer ?
#
loop_
_entity_poly.entity_id
_entity_poly.type
_entity_poly.pdbx_seq_one_letter_code
_entity_poly.pdbx_strand_id
1 'polypeptide(L)'
;MSSDKSGFLVSAAIVAVGIGGLWAFPTLQEDGLQGALARLSALAGRGGAVTVPDGSAGVPRPDPASIAESPVPGHGAADPSILVAARAPEIGSLCDRRASDDLAVVGDRVQLRFFERSAMAAATGPAGPLPASEIVFERLDLSGLYDIDAAGAASLPAIGHVELAGRGLACIEAIIARAAYDRMGAQTSVTAAFAARPPVLVRGAVRAPGSYGHSPGLTVERVLAQAGLLDGRDPASQARLIALEARRTELERTRAALALERMRVAAMLAGQRTLRDDPLRPEVLRLLGADRLAAEERVLVQMLDAEDRRADTAREAIADLSERIDIAGRQQSLARQQVVQYNARLAQQSQRLRNLQVRDLRLEETTMRAVDSERILLEKQDLLLRLQAERRQAQLDAALSAGARERDLTLELRRIDAAIASAATELQAIAAEERLLGQDAAALEVTIARAGGSPVAAETSAPVRPGDLVTVTLATPPAPDDLSALPKPSSPIALPHDNQSAWIR
;
A
#
# COMPACT_ATOMS: atom_id res chain seq x y z
N MET A 1 47.91 -22.33 -42.75
CA MET A 1 47.67 -23.67 -42.19
C MET A 1 46.38 -23.54 -41.38
N SER A 2 45.20 -23.80 -41.97
CA SER A 2 44.54 -25.12 -42.11
C SER A 2 44.24 -25.72 -40.72
N SER A 3 43.05 -26.15 -40.32
CA SER A 3 41.70 -26.24 -40.90
C SER A 3 40.69 -26.45 -39.74
N ASP A 4 39.44 -26.01 -39.88
CA ASP A 4 38.21 -26.83 -40.04
C ASP A 4 37.43 -27.25 -38.78
N LYS A 5 36.12 -26.92 -38.84
CA LYS A 5 34.90 -27.73 -38.54
C LYS A 5 34.71 -28.23 -37.09
N SER A 6 33.54 -28.29 -36.48
CA SER A 6 32.11 -28.41 -36.85
C SER A 6 31.33 -28.30 -35.52
N GLY A 7 30.12 -27.75 -35.38
CA GLY A 7 28.87 -28.15 -36.02
C GLY A 7 28.20 -29.31 -35.26
N PHE A 8 27.30 -29.04 -34.30
CA PHE A 8 26.25 -29.98 -33.86
C PHE A 8 24.96 -29.26 -33.43
N LEU A 9 23.85 -29.84 -33.88
CA LEU A 9 22.46 -29.41 -33.79
C LEU A 9 21.78 -29.82 -32.47
N VAL A 10 20.87 -28.95 -32.00
CA VAL A 10 19.49 -29.19 -31.54
C VAL A 10 19.22 -30.41 -30.63
N SER A 11 18.73 -30.13 -29.42
CA SER A 11 17.51 -30.76 -28.91
C SER A 11 16.83 -29.89 -27.83
N ALA A 12 15.51 -29.85 -27.93
CA ALA A 12 14.60 -29.08 -27.10
C ALA A 12 14.24 -29.84 -25.80
N ALA A 13 14.06 -29.11 -24.71
CA ALA A 13 13.08 -29.45 -23.67
C ALA A 13 12.77 -28.21 -22.82
N ILE A 14 11.48 -27.85 -22.84
CA ILE A 14 10.82 -26.89 -21.96
C ILE A 14 10.70 -27.51 -20.55
N VAL A 15 10.79 -26.72 -19.48
CA VAL A 15 9.78 -26.58 -18.40
C VAL A 15 10.33 -25.73 -17.24
N ALA A 16 9.61 -24.63 -17.01
CA ALA A 16 9.40 -23.83 -15.80
C ALA A 16 10.36 -23.95 -14.60
N VAL A 17 11.01 -22.83 -14.26
CA VAL A 17 11.55 -22.57 -12.92
C VAL A 17 10.75 -21.44 -12.29
N GLY A 18 9.86 -21.82 -11.36
CA GLY A 18 9.32 -20.91 -10.34
C GLY A 18 10.32 -20.84 -9.18
N ILE A 19 10.82 -19.65 -8.89
CA ILE A 19 11.72 -19.40 -7.75
C ILE A 19 10.84 -18.97 -6.56
N GLY A 20 10.53 -19.93 -5.70
CA GLY A 20 10.12 -19.68 -4.31
C GLY A 20 11.37 -19.73 -3.43
N GLY A 21 11.64 -18.65 -2.71
CA GLY A 21 12.82 -18.49 -1.87
C GLY A 21 12.82 -19.38 -0.63
N LEU A 22 13.98 -19.98 -0.36
CA LEU A 22 14.38 -20.54 0.93
C LEU A 22 15.15 -19.46 1.70
N TRP A 23 14.69 -19.08 2.88
CA TRP A 23 15.56 -18.68 3.98
C TRP A 23 15.38 -19.67 5.12
N ALA A 24 16.51 -20.23 5.54
CA ALA A 24 16.62 -21.29 6.52
C ALA A 24 16.50 -20.75 7.96
N PHE A 25 15.82 -21.51 8.81
CA PHE A 25 16.03 -21.57 10.27
C PHE A 25 16.05 -23.05 10.69
N PRO A 26 17.02 -23.51 11.49
CA PRO A 26 17.16 -24.93 11.83
C PRO A 26 16.58 -25.27 13.22
N THR A 27 16.23 -26.56 13.36
CA THR A 27 16.00 -27.36 14.58
C THR A 27 14.70 -27.13 15.39
N LEU A 28 13.74 -28.04 15.20
CA LEU A 28 12.85 -28.69 16.20
C LEU A 28 11.91 -29.63 15.39
N GLN A 29 12.36 -30.84 15.07
CA GLN A 29 12.24 -32.06 15.89
C GLN A 29 10.88 -32.74 15.72
N GLU A 30 10.99 -33.96 15.21
CA GLU A 30 9.96 -34.95 14.91
C GLU A 30 9.07 -35.19 16.14
N ASP A 31 7.79 -34.86 16.02
CA ASP A 31 6.67 -35.67 16.51
C ASP A 31 5.38 -34.89 16.27
N GLY A 32 4.69 -35.24 15.18
CA GLY A 32 3.37 -34.72 14.87
C GLY A 32 2.33 -35.12 15.92
N LEU A 33 1.15 -34.51 15.82
CA LEU A 33 -0.06 -34.63 16.67
C LEU A 33 -0.45 -36.03 17.19
N GLN A 34 0.15 -37.11 16.68
CA GLN A 34 0.02 -38.47 17.22
C GLN A 34 0.78 -38.69 18.54
N GLY A 35 1.90 -38.00 18.78
CA GLY A 35 2.65 -38.11 20.04
C GLY A 35 1.94 -37.44 21.25
N ALA A 36 1.14 -36.40 20.99
CA ALA A 36 0.38 -35.69 22.02
C ALA A 36 -0.81 -36.51 22.54
N LEU A 37 -1.44 -37.33 21.68
CA LEU A 37 -2.56 -38.19 22.07
C LEU A 37 -2.13 -39.44 22.87
N ALA A 38 -0.91 -39.93 22.65
CA ALA A 38 -0.36 -41.05 23.43
C ALA A 38 0.02 -40.66 24.88
N ARG A 39 0.32 -39.39 25.15
CA ARG A 39 0.62 -38.91 26.51
C ARG A 39 -0.62 -38.67 27.37
N LEU A 40 -1.77 -38.40 26.75
CA LEU A 40 -3.05 -38.25 27.46
C LEU A 40 -3.66 -39.60 27.90
N SER A 41 -3.43 -40.68 27.16
CA SER A 41 -3.89 -42.03 27.56
C SER A 41 -3.04 -42.66 28.68
N ALA A 42 -1.78 -42.27 28.82
CA ALA A 42 -0.91 -42.75 29.90
C ALA A 42 -1.23 -42.16 31.29
N LEU A 43 -1.94 -41.03 31.35
CA LEU A 43 -2.41 -40.43 32.62
C LEU A 43 -3.75 -40.99 33.11
N ALA A 44 -4.49 -41.71 32.27
CA ALA A 44 -5.74 -42.39 32.64
C ALA A 44 -5.53 -43.83 33.14
N GLY A 45 -4.30 -44.36 33.07
CA GLY A 45 -3.98 -45.77 33.35
C GLY A 45 -3.46 -46.10 34.75
N ARG A 46 -3.33 -45.15 35.68
CA ARG A 46 -2.94 -45.43 37.07
C ARG A 46 -4.16 -45.66 37.97
N GLY A 47 -4.90 -46.72 37.67
CA GLY A 47 -5.84 -47.34 38.61
C GLY A 47 -5.08 -48.26 39.57
N GLY A 48 -4.77 -47.75 40.77
CA GLY A 48 -4.34 -48.58 41.89
C GLY A 48 -5.55 -49.29 42.51
N ALA A 49 -5.45 -50.61 42.65
CA ALA A 49 -6.48 -51.47 43.22
C ALA A 49 -6.78 -51.09 44.69
N VAL A 50 -8.06 -50.89 44.99
CA VAL A 50 -8.59 -50.90 46.37
C VAL A 50 -9.56 -52.07 46.48
N THR A 51 -9.24 -52.98 47.38
CA THR A 51 -10.02 -54.16 47.72
C THR A 51 -11.33 -53.78 48.41
N VAL A 52 -12.42 -54.37 47.96
CA VAL A 52 -13.75 -54.30 48.58
C VAL A 52 -13.80 -55.27 49.77
N PRO A 53 -14.16 -54.85 50.98
CA PRO A 53 -14.58 -55.77 52.02
C PRO A 53 -16.09 -56.05 51.89
N ASP A 54 -16.46 -57.32 52.01
CA ASP A 54 -17.83 -57.81 52.19
C ASP A 54 -18.46 -57.22 53.46
N GLY A 55 -19.72 -56.76 53.35
CA GLY A 55 -20.45 -56.20 54.49
C GLY A 55 -21.92 -55.94 54.19
N SER A 56 -22.73 -56.98 54.37
CA SER A 56 -24.17 -57.05 54.70
C SER A 56 -25.05 -55.80 54.59
N ALA A 57 -26.18 -55.99 53.90
CA ALA A 57 -27.38 -55.16 53.97
C ALA A 57 -27.77 -54.75 55.41
N GLY A 58 -27.86 -53.44 55.64
CA GLY A 58 -28.45 -52.84 56.83
C GLY A 58 -29.41 -51.74 56.40
N VAL A 59 -30.70 -51.95 56.63
CA VAL A 59 -31.78 -50.97 56.44
C VAL A 59 -31.50 -49.75 57.34
N PRO A 60 -31.53 -48.50 56.84
CA PRO A 60 -31.40 -47.35 57.72
C PRO A 60 -32.67 -47.21 58.57
N ARG A 61 -32.51 -47.31 59.89
CA ARG A 61 -33.54 -46.91 60.87
C ARG A 61 -33.57 -45.37 60.93
N PRO A 62 -34.75 -44.72 60.85
CA PRO A 62 -34.85 -43.30 61.14
C PRO A 62 -34.70 -43.04 62.64
N ASP A 63 -33.97 -42.00 63.00
CA ASP A 63 -33.89 -41.47 64.36
C ASP A 63 -35.28 -41.00 64.83
N PRO A 64 -35.80 -41.47 65.97
CA PRO A 64 -37.11 -41.06 66.49
C PRO A 64 -37.12 -39.66 67.14
N ALA A 65 -36.10 -38.82 66.93
CA ALA A 65 -35.95 -37.50 67.57
C ALA A 65 -36.06 -36.30 66.60
N SER A 66 -36.44 -36.50 65.34
CA SER A 66 -36.58 -35.42 64.35
C SER A 66 -37.97 -35.35 63.71
N ILE A 67 -39.01 -35.68 64.48
CA ILE A 67 -40.39 -35.31 64.16
C ILE A 67 -40.65 -33.95 64.79
N ALA A 68 -40.55 -32.89 63.99
CA ALA A 68 -41.18 -31.63 64.36
C ALA A 68 -42.70 -31.81 64.21
N GLU A 69 -43.38 -32.02 65.34
CA GLU A 69 -44.84 -31.93 65.40
C GLU A 69 -45.28 -30.54 64.91
N SER A 70 -46.18 -30.50 63.94
CA SER A 70 -46.93 -29.29 63.61
C SER A 70 -47.78 -28.90 64.81
N PRO A 71 -47.67 -27.68 65.36
CA PRO A 71 -48.62 -27.23 66.36
C PRO A 71 -50.01 -27.07 65.72
N VAL A 72 -51.02 -27.53 66.44
CA VAL A 72 -52.45 -27.40 66.12
C VAL A 72 -52.80 -25.92 65.91
N PRO A 73 -53.67 -25.53 64.95
CA PRO A 73 -54.10 -24.15 64.79
C PRO A 73 -54.89 -23.70 66.03
N GLY A 74 -54.23 -22.93 66.89
CA GLY A 74 -54.86 -22.21 67.99
C GLY A 74 -55.89 -21.24 67.43
N HIS A 75 -57.14 -21.37 67.87
CA HIS A 75 -58.20 -20.40 67.62
C HIS A 75 -57.96 -19.20 68.54
N GLY A 76 -56.89 -18.45 68.27
CA GLY A 76 -56.70 -17.11 68.80
C GLY A 76 -57.36 -16.14 67.84
N ALA A 77 -58.42 -15.46 68.27
CA ALA A 77 -58.93 -14.31 67.55
C ALA A 77 -57.77 -13.32 67.35
N ALA A 78 -57.35 -13.14 66.10
CA ALA A 78 -56.41 -12.10 65.75
C ALA A 78 -57.08 -10.76 66.06
N ASP A 79 -56.55 -10.04 67.06
CA ASP A 79 -56.88 -8.64 67.25
C ASP A 79 -56.55 -7.90 65.94
N PRO A 80 -57.50 -7.21 65.29
CA PRO A 80 -57.28 -6.54 64.00
C PRO A 80 -56.41 -5.27 64.10
N SER A 81 -55.65 -5.12 65.18
CA SER A 81 -55.07 -3.85 65.64
C SER A 81 -53.61 -3.62 65.24
N ILE A 82 -52.97 -4.53 64.50
CA ILE A 82 -51.59 -4.34 63.99
C ILE A 82 -51.56 -4.50 62.47
N LEU A 83 -52.42 -3.76 61.79
CA LEU A 83 -52.15 -3.38 60.41
C LEU A 83 -51.30 -2.12 60.46
N VAL A 84 -49.99 -2.25 60.25
CA VAL A 84 -49.15 -1.10 59.91
C VAL A 84 -49.81 -0.45 58.71
N ALA A 85 -50.38 0.74 58.91
CA ALA A 85 -51.12 1.43 57.87
C ALA A 85 -50.23 1.53 56.64
N ALA A 86 -50.72 0.93 55.56
CA ALA A 86 -50.08 0.95 54.27
C ALA A 86 -49.83 2.45 53.92
N ARG A 87 -48.57 2.88 53.71
CA ARG A 87 -48.27 4.27 53.30
C ARG A 87 -47.84 4.24 51.86
N ALA A 88 -48.59 4.94 51.02
CA ALA A 88 -48.33 4.93 49.60
C ALA A 88 -46.99 5.63 49.29
N PRO A 89 -46.17 5.06 48.40
CA PRO A 89 -44.89 5.65 48.02
C PRO A 89 -45.09 7.00 47.31
N GLU A 90 -44.23 7.97 47.62
CA GLU A 90 -44.24 9.29 46.98
C GLU A 90 -43.52 9.22 45.62
N ILE A 91 -44.24 9.47 44.53
CA ILE A 91 -43.71 9.40 43.16
C ILE A 91 -42.84 10.65 42.83
N GLY A 92 -43.23 11.82 43.33
CA GLY A 92 -42.81 13.12 42.79
C GLY A 92 -41.30 13.36 42.77
N SER A 93 -40.58 13.06 43.86
CA SER A 93 -39.15 13.37 43.96
C SER A 93 -38.23 12.43 43.17
N LEU A 94 -38.72 11.24 42.80
CA LEU A 94 -37.96 10.22 42.07
C LEU A 94 -38.11 10.36 40.54
N CYS A 95 -39.25 10.87 40.09
CA CYS A 95 -39.52 11.11 38.67
C CYS A 95 -39.03 12.47 38.15
N ASP A 96 -38.75 13.43 39.04
CA ASP A 96 -38.27 14.78 38.69
C ASP A 96 -36.75 14.89 38.48
N ARG A 97 -35.98 13.83 38.75
CA ARG A 97 -34.53 13.83 38.46
C ARG A 97 -34.31 13.83 36.95
N ARG A 98 -34.15 15.02 36.38
CA ARG A 98 -33.81 15.31 34.96
C ARG A 98 -32.46 14.71 34.47
N ALA A 99 -31.88 13.75 35.18
CA ALA A 99 -30.47 13.36 35.01
C ALA A 99 -30.25 11.83 35.05
N SER A 100 -31.12 11.03 34.43
CA SER A 100 -30.71 9.69 33.99
C SER A 100 -30.85 9.60 32.48
N ASP A 101 -29.73 9.47 31.76
CA ASP A 101 -29.70 9.31 30.30
C ASP A 101 -30.31 7.98 29.83
N ASP A 102 -30.51 7.03 30.73
CA ASP A 102 -31.17 5.74 30.47
C ASP A 102 -32.68 5.83 30.74
N LEU A 103 -33.42 6.46 29.81
CA LEU A 103 -34.88 6.44 29.78
C LEU A 103 -35.37 5.18 29.10
N ALA A 104 -36.47 4.61 29.60
CA ALA A 104 -37.11 3.46 28.97
C ALA A 104 -37.73 3.84 27.60
N VAL A 105 -37.50 3.01 26.60
CA VAL A 105 -37.99 3.18 25.22
C VAL A 105 -38.93 2.03 24.87
N VAL A 106 -39.82 2.28 23.90
CA VAL A 106 -40.66 1.24 23.31
C VAL A 106 -39.78 0.09 22.79
N GLY A 107 -40.14 -1.15 23.15
CA GLY A 107 -39.37 -2.35 22.82
C GLY A 107 -38.30 -2.73 23.84
N ASP A 108 -38.12 -1.95 24.92
CA ASP A 108 -37.32 -2.40 26.08
C ASP A 108 -38.01 -3.56 26.80
N ARG A 109 -37.18 -4.47 27.32
CA ARG A 109 -37.58 -5.52 28.25
C ARG A 109 -37.07 -5.17 29.63
N VAL A 110 -37.98 -4.96 30.57
CA VAL A 110 -37.69 -4.61 31.95
C VAL A 110 -37.92 -5.83 32.84
N GLN A 111 -36.90 -6.19 33.63
CA GLN A 111 -37.03 -7.15 34.71
C GLN A 111 -37.56 -6.43 35.95
N LEU A 112 -38.70 -6.87 36.46
CA LEU A 112 -39.29 -6.35 37.68
C LEU A 112 -39.28 -7.43 38.74
N ARG A 113 -38.85 -7.07 39.95
CA ARG A 113 -38.86 -7.93 41.13
C ARG A 113 -39.67 -7.26 42.23
N PHE A 114 -40.71 -7.94 42.68
CA PHE A 114 -41.62 -7.45 43.71
C PHE A 114 -41.30 -8.15 45.03
N PHE A 115 -41.05 -7.35 46.06
CA PHE A 115 -40.81 -7.83 47.41
C PHE A 115 -41.93 -7.34 48.32
N GLU A 116 -42.64 -8.25 48.97
CA GLU A 116 -43.68 -7.92 49.94
C GLU A 116 -43.12 -8.04 51.36
N ARG A 117 -43.46 -7.08 52.22
CA ARG A 117 -43.10 -7.10 53.64
C ARG A 117 -44.31 -7.62 54.40
N SER A 118 -44.13 -8.69 55.16
CA SER A 118 -45.15 -9.15 56.11
C SER A 118 -44.54 -9.22 57.52
N ALA A 119 -45.33 -8.83 58.52
CA ALA A 119 -44.95 -8.97 59.91
C ALA A 119 -45.45 -10.33 60.39
N MET A 120 -44.55 -11.18 60.88
CA MET A 120 -44.98 -12.30 61.69
C MET A 120 -45.44 -11.76 63.05
N ALA A 121 -46.64 -12.16 63.47
CA ALA A 121 -47.18 -11.77 64.77
C ALA A 121 -46.21 -12.18 65.88
N ALA A 122 -46.09 -11.33 66.91
CA ALA A 122 -45.31 -11.64 68.11
C ALA A 122 -45.78 -12.98 68.69
N ALA A 123 -44.89 -13.97 68.73
CA ALA A 123 -45.18 -15.28 69.29
C ALA A 123 -44.64 -15.36 70.72
N THR A 124 -45.36 -16.02 71.64
CA THR A 124 -44.84 -16.26 72.99
C THR A 124 -43.99 -17.54 72.98
N GLY A 125 -42.67 -17.38 73.14
CA GLY A 125 -41.76 -18.51 73.31
C GLY A 125 -41.63 -18.91 74.79
N PRO A 126 -41.03 -20.07 75.09
CA PRO A 126 -40.83 -20.54 76.47
C PRO A 126 -39.94 -19.62 77.33
N ALA A 127 -39.28 -18.62 76.74
CA ALA A 127 -38.42 -17.64 77.43
C ALA A 127 -39.02 -16.21 77.46
N GLY A 128 -40.26 -15.99 76.99
CA GLY A 128 -40.93 -14.68 76.98
C GLY A 128 -41.49 -14.28 75.59
N PRO A 129 -42.08 -13.08 75.46
CA PRO A 129 -42.59 -12.58 74.18
C PRO A 129 -41.46 -12.39 73.16
N LEU A 130 -41.55 -13.04 72.01
CA LEU A 130 -40.68 -12.77 70.87
C LEU A 130 -41.22 -11.53 70.15
N PRO A 131 -40.39 -10.53 69.83
CA PRO A 131 -40.83 -9.38 69.05
C PRO A 131 -41.28 -9.82 67.66
N ALA A 132 -42.24 -9.10 67.08
CA ALA A 132 -42.65 -9.31 65.69
C ALA A 132 -41.43 -9.22 64.77
N SER A 133 -41.13 -10.30 64.04
CA SER A 133 -40.08 -10.31 63.03
C SER A 133 -40.68 -9.92 61.68
N GLU A 134 -40.00 -9.01 61.01
CA GLU A 134 -40.36 -8.62 59.65
C GLU A 134 -39.72 -9.60 58.67
N ILE A 135 -40.55 -10.21 57.82
CA ILE A 135 -40.09 -11.07 56.74
C ILE A 135 -40.36 -10.39 55.40
N VAL A 136 -39.34 -10.39 54.54
CA VAL A 136 -39.42 -9.88 53.17
C VAL A 136 -39.29 -11.07 52.24
N PHE A 137 -40.27 -11.25 51.36
CA PHE A 137 -40.26 -12.34 50.39
C PHE A 137 -40.56 -11.84 48.99
N GLU A 138 -39.97 -12.49 47.98
CA GLU A 138 -40.19 -12.17 46.57
C GLU A 138 -41.49 -12.79 46.08
N ARG A 139 -42.30 -11.98 45.39
CA ARG A 139 -43.53 -12.39 44.73
C ARG A 139 -43.25 -12.86 43.33
N LEU A 140 -43.04 -14.17 43.17
CA LEU A 140 -42.75 -14.78 41.87
C LEU A 140 -43.94 -14.74 40.91
N ASP A 141 -45.14 -14.50 41.41
CA ASP A 141 -46.36 -14.32 40.61
C ASP A 141 -46.43 -12.96 39.91
N LEU A 142 -45.72 -11.96 40.45
CA LEU A 142 -45.61 -10.60 39.87
C LEU A 142 -44.22 -10.31 39.31
N SER A 143 -43.19 -11.03 39.76
CA SER A 143 -41.81 -10.82 39.34
C SER A 143 -41.54 -11.53 38.03
N GLY A 144 -40.94 -10.84 37.07
CA GLY A 144 -40.76 -11.37 35.72
C GLY A 144 -40.15 -10.38 34.76
N LEU A 145 -40.16 -10.77 33.48
CA LEU A 145 -39.73 -9.94 32.36
C LEU A 145 -40.96 -9.36 31.66
N TYR A 146 -40.96 -8.04 31.48
CA TYR A 146 -42.06 -7.30 30.90
C TYR A 146 -41.56 -6.46 29.72
N ASP A 147 -42.25 -6.57 28.60
CA ASP A 147 -41.95 -5.81 27.39
C ASP A 147 -42.77 -4.50 27.39
N ILE A 148 -42.12 -3.39 27.01
CA ILE A 148 -42.78 -2.10 26.81
C ILE A 148 -43.39 -2.10 25.41
N ASP A 149 -44.71 -2.03 25.35
CA ASP A 149 -45.49 -2.08 24.11
C ASP A 149 -45.39 -0.78 23.28
N ALA A 150 -46.04 -0.78 22.11
CA ALA A 150 -46.05 0.36 21.20
C ALA A 150 -46.74 1.61 21.77
N ALA A 151 -47.61 1.46 22.79
CA ALA A 151 -48.22 2.57 23.51
C ALA A 151 -47.31 3.12 24.62
N GLY A 152 -46.15 2.50 24.85
CA GLY A 152 -45.21 2.88 25.89
C GLY A 152 -45.57 2.36 27.28
N ALA A 153 -46.46 1.38 27.35
CA ALA A 153 -46.91 0.77 28.60
C ALA A 153 -46.40 -0.67 28.77
N ALA A 154 -46.27 -1.11 30.01
CA ALA A 154 -46.05 -2.51 30.35
C ALA A 154 -47.33 -3.10 30.96
N SER A 155 -47.66 -4.33 30.56
CA SER A 155 -48.81 -5.07 31.07
C SER A 155 -48.39 -5.92 32.27
N LEU A 156 -48.80 -5.51 33.47
CA LEU A 156 -48.45 -6.18 34.72
C LEU A 156 -49.63 -7.01 35.26
N PRO A 157 -49.42 -8.28 35.67
CA PRO A 157 -50.42 -9.08 36.36
C PRO A 157 -50.93 -8.36 37.61
N ALA A 158 -52.24 -8.43 37.88
CA ALA A 158 -52.94 -7.81 39.02
C ALA A 158 -52.89 -6.25 39.12
N ILE A 159 -51.98 -5.58 38.42
CA ILE A 159 -51.81 -4.12 38.43
C ILE A 159 -52.44 -3.48 37.18
N GLY A 160 -52.30 -4.11 36.00
CA GLY A 160 -52.79 -3.62 34.72
C GLY A 160 -51.72 -2.93 33.86
N HIS A 161 -52.14 -2.08 32.93
CA HIS A 161 -51.24 -1.32 32.07
C HIS A 161 -50.66 -0.11 32.80
N VAL A 162 -49.33 0.02 32.78
CA VAL A 162 -48.61 1.12 33.41
C VAL A 162 -47.70 1.78 32.39
N GLU A 163 -47.80 3.10 32.20
CA GLU A 163 -46.95 3.86 31.28
C GLU A 163 -45.51 3.96 31.82
N LEU A 164 -44.55 3.35 31.13
CA LEU A 164 -43.15 3.30 31.53
C LEU A 164 -42.23 4.05 30.57
N ALA A 165 -42.64 4.24 29.30
CA ALA A 165 -41.83 4.92 28.31
C ALA A 165 -41.48 6.36 28.71
N GLY A 166 -40.24 6.77 28.44
CA GLY A 166 -39.71 8.08 28.80
C GLY A 166 -39.43 8.26 30.29
N ARG A 167 -39.48 7.19 31.09
CA ARG A 167 -39.17 7.21 32.53
C ARG A 167 -37.86 6.47 32.82
N GLY A 168 -37.08 6.96 33.78
CA GLY A 168 -35.91 6.24 34.30
C GLY A 168 -36.31 5.12 35.26
N LEU A 169 -35.42 4.15 35.50
CA LEU A 169 -35.68 2.98 36.34
C LEU A 169 -36.22 3.32 37.74
N ALA A 170 -35.64 4.31 38.42
CA ALA A 170 -36.10 4.74 39.75
C ALA A 170 -37.53 5.30 39.75
N CYS A 171 -37.93 5.96 38.66
CA CYS A 171 -39.29 6.44 38.48
C CYS A 171 -40.25 5.28 38.17
N ILE A 172 -39.80 4.32 37.36
CA ILE A 172 -40.55 3.08 37.06
C ILE A 172 -40.84 2.30 38.34
N GLU A 173 -39.84 2.11 39.22
CA GLU A 173 -40.01 1.46 40.52
C GLU A 173 -41.08 2.15 41.37
N ALA A 174 -41.04 3.48 41.46
CA ALA A 174 -41.99 4.27 42.24
C ALA A 174 -43.42 4.22 41.66
N ILE A 175 -43.57 4.34 40.33
CA ILE A 175 -44.86 4.27 39.64
C ILE A 175 -45.49 2.89 39.86
N ILE A 176 -44.71 1.82 39.70
CA ILE A 176 -45.20 0.45 39.83
C ILE A 176 -45.53 0.13 41.30
N ALA A 177 -44.68 0.53 42.25
CA ALA A 177 -44.96 0.35 43.68
C ALA A 177 -46.24 1.10 44.10
N ARG A 178 -46.49 2.29 43.53
CA ARG A 178 -47.73 3.03 43.77
C ARG A 178 -48.93 2.35 43.12
N ALA A 179 -48.81 1.90 41.87
CA ALA A 179 -49.88 1.20 41.18
C ALA A 179 -50.25 -0.13 41.88
N ALA A 180 -49.25 -0.86 42.39
CA ALA A 180 -49.45 -2.05 43.21
C ALA A 180 -50.19 -1.72 44.52
N TYR A 181 -49.79 -0.64 45.20
CA TYR A 181 -50.48 -0.16 46.40
C TYR A 181 -51.95 0.19 46.11
N ASP A 182 -52.22 0.99 45.07
CA ASP A 182 -53.58 1.47 44.77
C ASP A 182 -54.52 0.34 44.31
N ARG A 183 -53.98 -0.70 43.66
CA ARG A 183 -54.77 -1.83 43.14
C ARG A 183 -54.91 -3.00 44.11
N MET A 184 -53.88 -3.27 44.90
CA MET A 184 -53.77 -4.48 45.73
C MET A 184 -53.75 -4.20 47.23
N GLY A 185 -53.59 -2.94 47.64
CA GLY A 185 -53.48 -2.53 49.05
C GLY A 185 -52.20 -3.03 49.75
N ALA A 186 -51.27 -3.65 49.02
CA ALA A 186 -50.04 -4.22 49.57
C ALA A 186 -48.89 -3.21 49.54
N GLN A 187 -48.11 -3.14 50.62
CA GLN A 187 -46.83 -2.42 50.60
C GLN A 187 -45.77 -3.31 49.93
N THR A 188 -45.53 -3.08 48.65
CA THR A 188 -44.49 -3.81 47.88
C THR A 188 -43.30 -2.92 47.56
N SER A 189 -42.09 -3.41 47.84
CA SER A 189 -40.85 -2.84 47.34
C SER A 189 -40.57 -3.41 45.95
N VAL A 190 -40.38 -2.56 44.95
CA VAL A 190 -40.14 -2.97 43.55
C VAL A 190 -38.72 -2.62 43.15
N THR A 191 -38.04 -3.56 42.49
CA THR A 191 -36.73 -3.33 41.86
C THR A 191 -36.85 -3.54 40.36
N ALA A 192 -36.37 -2.57 39.58
CA ALA A 192 -36.42 -2.59 38.12
C ALA A 192 -35.01 -2.61 37.51
N ALA A 193 -34.81 -3.45 36.49
CA ALA A 193 -33.58 -3.48 35.71
C ALA A 193 -33.90 -3.68 34.22
N PHE A 194 -33.11 -3.08 33.33
CA PHE A 194 -33.22 -3.36 31.90
C PHE A 194 -32.60 -4.74 31.60
N ALA A 195 -33.41 -5.67 31.10
CA ALA A 195 -32.97 -7.01 30.72
C ALA A 195 -32.51 -7.07 29.26
N ALA A 196 -33.20 -6.36 28.36
CA ALA A 196 -32.81 -6.18 26.97
C ALA A 196 -33.32 -4.84 26.47
N ARG A 197 -32.56 -4.20 25.57
CA ARG A 197 -32.95 -2.94 24.92
C ARG A 197 -32.85 -3.08 23.41
N PRO A 198 -33.62 -2.30 22.62
CA PRO A 198 -33.50 -2.28 21.17
C PRO A 198 -32.05 -2.02 20.72
N PRO A 199 -31.53 -2.84 19.80
CA PRO A 199 -30.17 -2.67 19.31
C PRO A 199 -30.04 -1.38 18.49
N VAL A 200 -28.81 -0.87 18.42
CA VAL A 200 -28.43 0.20 17.48
C VAL A 200 -28.16 -0.43 16.13
N LEU A 201 -28.66 0.17 15.06
CA LEU A 201 -28.41 -0.28 13.69
C LEU A 201 -27.29 0.56 13.08
N VAL A 202 -26.29 -0.10 12.50
CA VAL A 202 -25.18 0.56 11.81
C VAL A 202 -25.18 0.16 10.34
N ARG A 203 -25.10 1.15 9.45
CA ARG A 203 -24.99 0.94 8.00
C ARG A 203 -24.05 1.94 7.34
N GLY A 204 -23.59 1.61 6.14
CA GLY A 204 -22.74 2.49 5.33
C GLY A 204 -21.29 2.02 5.29
N ALA A 205 -20.34 2.96 5.30
CA ALA A 205 -18.89 2.73 5.17
C ALA A 205 -18.27 2.14 6.47
N VAL A 206 -18.72 0.94 6.83
CA VAL A 206 -18.22 0.16 7.96
C VAL A 206 -17.94 -1.28 7.52
N ARG A 207 -17.01 -1.97 8.19
CA ARG A 207 -16.59 -3.32 7.85
C ARG A 207 -17.68 -4.36 8.07
N ALA A 208 -18.45 -4.21 9.15
CA ALA A 208 -19.56 -5.08 9.50
C ALA A 208 -20.83 -4.22 9.70
N PRO A 209 -21.67 -4.01 8.68
CA PRO A 209 -22.98 -3.43 8.89
C PRO A 209 -23.89 -4.43 9.62
N GLY A 210 -24.73 -3.95 10.55
CA GLY A 210 -25.58 -4.84 11.34
C GLY A 210 -26.16 -4.21 12.61
N SER A 211 -26.75 -5.06 13.44
CA SER A 211 -27.35 -4.68 14.73
C SER A 211 -26.36 -4.89 15.88
N TYR A 212 -26.18 -3.86 16.71
CA TYR A 212 -25.28 -3.85 17.86
C TYR A 212 -26.07 -3.64 19.15
N GLY A 213 -25.79 -4.46 20.17
CA GLY A 213 -26.47 -4.37 21.46
C GLY A 213 -26.20 -3.03 22.16
N HIS A 214 -27.24 -2.43 22.75
CA HIS A 214 -27.12 -1.12 23.39
C HIS A 214 -26.77 -1.25 24.89
N SER A 215 -25.66 -0.64 25.33
CA SER A 215 -25.22 -0.57 26.72
C SER A 215 -25.27 0.86 27.27
N PRO A 216 -25.44 1.10 28.58
CA PRO A 216 -25.37 2.44 29.16
C PRO A 216 -24.05 3.15 28.78
N GLY A 217 -24.13 4.42 28.40
CA GLY A 217 -22.97 5.22 27.97
C GLY A 217 -22.39 4.82 26.60
N LEU A 218 -23.16 4.14 25.75
CA LEU A 218 -22.73 3.80 24.38
C LEU A 218 -22.71 5.06 23.49
N THR A 219 -21.52 5.38 22.96
CA THR A 219 -21.29 6.50 22.04
C THR A 219 -21.19 6.01 20.60
N VAL A 220 -21.30 6.95 19.64
CA VAL A 220 -21.07 6.68 18.22
C VAL A 220 -19.70 6.04 18.02
N GLU A 221 -18.65 6.59 18.63
CA GLU A 221 -17.28 6.04 18.58
C GLU A 221 -17.23 4.56 18.95
N ARG A 222 -17.85 4.18 20.08
CA ARG A 222 -17.80 2.82 20.59
C ARG A 222 -18.59 1.84 19.71
N VAL A 223 -19.69 2.29 19.12
CA VAL A 223 -20.47 1.51 18.14
C VAL A 223 -19.69 1.32 16.84
N LEU A 224 -19.07 2.39 16.33
CA LEU A 224 -18.24 2.33 15.13
C LEU A 224 -17.00 1.47 15.32
N ALA A 225 -16.37 1.50 16.50
CA ALA A 225 -15.27 0.62 16.86
C ALA A 225 -15.70 -0.86 16.83
N GLN A 226 -16.91 -1.19 17.31
CA GLN A 226 -17.46 -2.55 17.24
C GLN A 226 -17.86 -2.97 15.82
N ALA A 227 -18.35 -2.03 15.01
CA ALA A 227 -18.68 -2.26 13.61
C ALA A 227 -17.45 -2.36 12.69
N GLY A 228 -16.27 -2.02 13.21
CA GLY A 228 -15.05 -1.88 12.44
C GLY A 228 -15.19 -0.70 11.50
N LEU A 229 -15.02 0.51 12.02
CA LEU A 229 -14.91 1.70 11.19
C LEU A 229 -13.82 1.45 10.15
N LEU A 230 -14.14 1.72 8.89
CA LEU A 230 -13.14 1.77 7.82
C LEU A 230 -12.33 3.05 8.03
N ASP A 231 -11.60 3.14 9.15
CA ASP A 231 -10.62 4.19 9.30
C ASP A 231 -9.65 4.06 8.12
N GLY A 232 -9.35 5.18 7.45
CA GLY A 232 -8.35 5.30 6.38
C GLY A 232 -6.90 5.02 6.84
N ARG A 233 -6.74 4.13 7.82
CA ARG A 233 -5.52 3.84 8.58
C ARG A 233 -5.37 2.34 8.84
N ASP A 234 -5.79 1.49 7.91
CA ASP A 234 -5.28 0.13 7.92
C ASP A 234 -3.74 0.19 7.86
N PRO A 235 -3.01 -0.29 8.88
CA PRO A 235 -1.56 -0.16 8.95
C PRO A 235 -0.88 -0.86 7.76
N ALA A 236 -1.51 -1.89 7.18
CA ALA A 236 -0.99 -2.52 5.97
C ALA A 236 -1.10 -1.59 4.75
N SER A 237 -2.22 -0.89 4.59
CA SER A 237 -2.41 0.11 3.55
C SER A 237 -1.46 1.32 3.70
N GLN A 238 -1.21 1.78 4.93
CA GLN A 238 -0.22 2.84 5.19
C GLN A 238 1.21 2.39 4.87
N ALA A 239 1.61 1.19 5.29
CA ALA A 239 2.91 0.63 4.95
C ALA A 239 3.07 0.47 3.43
N ARG A 240 1.99 0.11 2.72
CA ARG A 240 1.97 0.04 1.26
C ARG A 240 2.17 1.40 0.61
N LEU A 241 1.49 2.45 1.09
CA LEU A 241 1.67 3.82 0.59
C LEU A 241 3.11 4.30 0.75
N ILE A 242 3.72 4.09 1.92
CA ILE A 242 5.13 4.45 2.16
C ILE A 242 6.06 3.72 1.18
N ALA A 243 5.81 2.43 0.93
CA ALA A 243 6.57 1.64 -0.03
C ALA A 243 6.40 2.15 -1.47
N LEU A 244 5.19 2.53 -1.86
CA LEU A 244 4.90 3.10 -3.17
C LEU A 244 5.57 4.47 -3.36
N GLU A 245 5.51 5.35 -2.36
CA GLU A 245 6.19 6.64 -2.38
C GLU A 245 7.70 6.47 -2.51
N ALA A 246 8.30 5.56 -1.73
CA ALA A 246 9.72 5.25 -1.83
C ALA A 246 10.08 4.78 -3.24
N ARG A 247 9.30 3.83 -3.79
CA ARG A 247 9.49 3.31 -5.15
C ARG A 247 9.32 4.39 -6.22
N ARG A 248 8.35 5.30 -6.06
CA ARG A 248 8.14 6.45 -6.95
C ARG A 248 9.36 7.35 -6.98
N THR A 249 9.88 7.73 -5.81
CA THR A 249 11.08 8.59 -5.74
C THR A 249 12.33 7.94 -6.31
N GLU A 250 12.47 6.62 -6.18
CA GLU A 250 13.54 5.85 -6.80
C GLU A 250 13.43 5.87 -8.34
N LEU A 251 12.24 5.60 -8.87
CA LEU A 251 12.00 5.60 -10.32
C LEU A 251 12.14 6.98 -10.94
N GLU A 252 11.68 8.04 -10.26
CA GLU A 252 11.89 9.43 -10.70
C GLU A 252 13.38 9.76 -10.82
N ARG A 253 14.21 9.39 -9.83
CA ARG A 253 15.67 9.60 -9.90
C ARG A 253 16.31 8.78 -11.01
N THR A 254 15.91 7.51 -11.17
CA THR A 254 16.40 6.65 -12.26
C THR A 254 16.04 7.23 -13.62
N ARG A 255 14.80 7.69 -13.81
CA ARG A 255 14.34 8.33 -15.05
C ARG A 255 15.09 9.63 -15.34
N ALA A 256 15.35 10.45 -14.33
CA ALA A 256 16.15 11.67 -14.48
C ALA A 256 17.61 11.37 -14.87
N ALA A 257 18.22 10.33 -14.29
CA ALA A 257 19.56 9.89 -14.67
C ALA A 257 19.62 9.41 -16.12
N LEU A 258 18.65 8.58 -16.54
CA LEU A 258 18.54 8.14 -17.94
C LEU A 258 18.29 9.30 -18.90
N ALA A 259 17.50 10.29 -18.51
CA ALA A 259 17.28 11.49 -19.33
C ALA A 259 18.57 12.31 -19.50
N LEU A 260 19.40 12.41 -18.45
CA LEU A 260 20.71 13.05 -18.54
C LEU A 260 21.65 12.31 -19.50
N GLU A 261 21.67 10.98 -19.41
CA GLU A 261 22.44 10.12 -20.30
C GLU A 261 21.96 10.26 -21.76
N ARG A 262 20.64 10.27 -21.97
CA ARG A 262 20.02 10.51 -23.28
C ARG A 262 20.46 11.84 -23.89
N MET A 263 20.42 12.93 -23.12
CA MET A 263 20.86 14.26 -23.56
C MET A 263 22.33 14.23 -24.01
N ARG A 264 23.20 13.53 -23.27
CA ARG A 264 24.61 13.35 -23.63
C ARG A 264 24.76 12.52 -24.91
N VAL A 265 24.17 11.33 -24.99
CA VAL A 265 24.31 10.42 -26.15
C VAL A 265 23.72 11.05 -27.41
N ALA A 266 22.57 11.73 -27.31
CA ALA A 266 21.98 12.46 -28.42
C ALA A 266 22.87 13.62 -28.90
N ALA A 267 23.52 14.34 -27.98
CA ALA A 267 24.49 15.37 -28.32
C ALA A 267 25.75 14.79 -28.98
N MET A 268 26.25 13.64 -28.51
CA MET A 268 27.36 12.93 -29.13
C MET A 268 27.04 12.51 -30.57
N LEU A 269 25.85 11.96 -30.81
CA LEU A 269 25.39 11.57 -32.14
C LEU A 269 25.28 12.78 -33.09
N ALA A 270 24.85 13.93 -32.56
CA ALA A 270 24.74 15.17 -33.31
C ALA A 270 26.05 15.98 -33.43
N GLY A 271 27.14 15.55 -32.76
CA GLY A 271 28.39 16.32 -32.69
C GLY A 271 28.27 17.66 -31.95
N GLN A 272 27.30 17.80 -31.04
CA GLN A 272 27.05 19.04 -30.31
C GLN A 272 27.81 19.06 -28.98
N ARG A 273 28.51 20.16 -28.70
CA ARG A 273 29.32 20.33 -27.47
C ARG A 273 28.50 20.75 -26.25
N THR A 274 27.22 21.01 -26.44
CA THR A 274 26.25 21.32 -25.39
C THR A 274 25.26 20.18 -25.28
N LEU A 275 24.77 19.92 -24.06
CA LEU A 275 23.69 18.94 -23.86
C LEU A 275 22.48 19.30 -24.73
N ARG A 276 21.91 18.28 -25.39
CA ARG A 276 20.69 18.45 -26.19
C ARG A 276 19.52 18.80 -25.28
N ASP A 277 18.63 19.68 -25.72
CA ASP A 277 17.40 19.95 -24.98
C ASP A 277 16.47 18.73 -24.96
N ASP A 278 15.92 18.44 -23.77
CA ASP A 278 14.99 17.35 -23.52
C ASP A 278 13.84 17.86 -22.63
N PRO A 279 12.58 17.43 -22.85
CA PRO A 279 11.45 17.81 -21.99
C PRO A 279 11.65 17.47 -20.50
N LEU A 280 12.48 16.47 -20.18
CA LEU A 280 12.77 16.05 -18.80
C LEU A 280 13.86 16.90 -18.11
N ARG A 281 14.48 17.85 -18.80
CA ARG A 281 15.54 18.71 -18.23
C ARG A 281 15.18 19.39 -16.90
N PRO A 282 13.96 19.93 -16.69
CA PRO A 282 13.56 20.50 -15.40
C PRO A 282 13.55 19.48 -14.26
N GLU A 283 13.15 18.24 -14.55
CA GLU A 283 13.13 17.15 -13.58
C GLU A 283 14.55 16.71 -13.20
N VAL A 284 15.45 16.65 -14.18
CA VAL A 284 16.88 16.41 -13.93
C VAL A 284 17.48 17.49 -13.03
N LEU A 285 17.19 18.77 -13.29
CA LEU A 285 17.64 19.87 -12.44
C LEU A 285 17.11 19.77 -11.01
N ARG A 286 15.84 19.42 -10.85
CA ARG A 286 15.20 19.25 -9.53
C ARG A 286 15.80 18.08 -8.73
N LEU A 287 16.09 16.96 -9.38
CA LEU A 287 16.46 15.71 -8.70
C LEU A 287 17.98 15.48 -8.60
N LEU A 288 18.75 15.85 -9.63
CA LEU A 288 20.20 15.63 -9.70
C LEU A 288 21.01 16.91 -9.48
N GLY A 289 20.39 18.08 -9.62
CA GLY A 289 21.04 19.38 -9.45
C GLY A 289 21.80 19.89 -10.69
N ALA A 290 22.07 21.19 -10.71
CA ALA A 290 22.77 21.85 -11.81
C ALA A 290 24.24 21.42 -11.93
N ASP A 291 24.91 21.11 -10.81
CA ASP A 291 26.31 20.67 -10.80
C ASP A 291 26.50 19.35 -11.56
N ARG A 292 25.56 18.42 -11.42
CA ARG A 292 25.61 17.13 -12.12
C ARG A 292 25.44 17.30 -13.63
N LEU A 293 24.56 18.21 -14.07
CA LEU A 293 24.42 18.58 -15.48
C LEU A 293 25.72 19.17 -16.04
N ALA A 294 26.30 20.15 -15.34
CA ALA A 294 27.53 20.82 -15.76
C ALA A 294 28.72 19.84 -15.78
N ALA A 295 28.75 18.85 -14.88
CA ALA A 295 29.74 17.78 -14.91
C ALA A 295 29.55 16.88 -16.14
N GLU A 296 28.32 16.51 -16.48
CA GLU A 296 28.03 15.68 -17.67
C GLU A 296 28.37 16.40 -18.98
N GLU A 297 28.10 17.71 -19.07
CA GLU A 297 28.48 18.52 -20.22
C GLU A 297 30.00 18.62 -20.39
N ARG A 298 30.76 18.72 -19.29
CA ARG A 298 32.23 18.65 -19.34
C ARG A 298 32.72 17.30 -19.85
N VAL A 299 32.09 16.20 -19.42
CA VAL A 299 32.41 14.85 -19.91
C VAL A 299 32.09 14.72 -21.41
N LEU A 300 30.94 15.23 -21.86
CA LEU A 300 30.56 15.28 -23.27
C LEU A 300 31.62 15.97 -24.12
N VAL A 301 32.06 17.17 -23.72
CA VAL A 301 33.09 17.94 -24.44
C VAL A 301 34.40 17.16 -24.51
N GLN A 302 34.84 16.57 -23.40
CA GLN A 302 36.06 15.75 -23.37
C GLN A 302 35.98 14.53 -24.30
N MET A 303 34.81 13.87 -24.35
CA MET A 303 34.60 12.73 -25.26
C MET A 303 34.66 13.18 -26.72
N LEU A 304 33.98 14.27 -27.09
CA LEU A 304 34.02 14.82 -28.45
C LEU A 304 35.43 15.26 -28.85
N ASP A 305 36.18 15.91 -27.97
CA ASP A 305 37.57 16.30 -28.22
C ASP A 305 38.47 15.08 -28.45
N ALA A 306 38.27 13.99 -27.70
CA ALA A 306 39.01 12.75 -27.90
C ALA A 306 38.69 12.13 -29.27
N GLU A 307 37.45 12.26 -29.74
CA GLU A 307 37.05 11.77 -31.06
C GLU A 307 37.57 12.64 -32.20
N ASP A 308 37.53 13.96 -32.05
CA ASP A 308 38.11 14.90 -33.01
C ASP A 308 39.60 14.59 -33.21
N ARG A 309 40.35 14.41 -32.11
CA ARG A 309 41.78 14.04 -32.18
C ARG A 309 42.03 12.71 -32.89
N ARG A 310 41.20 11.68 -32.67
CA ARG A 310 41.32 10.39 -33.37
C ARG A 310 41.03 10.51 -34.86
N ALA A 311 40.05 11.35 -35.22
CA ALA A 311 39.74 11.61 -36.61
C ALA A 311 40.85 12.43 -37.29
N ASP A 312 41.44 13.39 -36.58
CA ASP A 312 42.58 14.19 -37.04
C ASP A 312 43.80 13.31 -37.31
N THR A 313 44.18 12.44 -36.37
CA THR A 313 45.34 11.53 -36.55
C THR A 313 45.14 10.57 -37.72
N ALA A 314 43.93 10.05 -37.92
CA ALA A 314 43.61 9.24 -39.08
C ALA A 314 43.72 10.03 -40.40
N ARG A 315 43.25 11.29 -40.42
CA ARG A 315 43.35 12.17 -41.59
C ARG A 315 44.80 12.52 -41.91
N GLU A 316 45.62 12.82 -40.91
CA GLU A 316 47.06 13.09 -41.05
C GLU A 316 47.80 11.87 -41.61
N ALA A 317 47.53 10.67 -41.11
CA ALA A 317 48.13 9.44 -41.63
C ALA A 317 47.76 9.18 -43.11
N ILE A 318 46.51 9.44 -43.50
CA ILE A 318 46.06 9.32 -44.90
C ILE A 318 46.72 10.39 -45.79
N ALA A 319 46.94 11.59 -45.25
CA ALA A 319 47.64 12.67 -45.95
C ALA A 319 49.12 12.34 -46.18
N ASP A 320 49.84 11.85 -45.15
CA ASP A 320 51.24 11.38 -45.27
C ASP A 320 51.37 10.26 -46.31
N LEU A 321 50.48 9.27 -46.29
CA LEU A 321 50.46 8.22 -47.32
C LEU A 321 50.21 8.79 -48.72
N SER A 322 49.37 9.80 -48.85
CA SER A 322 49.10 10.44 -50.16
C SER A 322 50.34 11.18 -50.68
N GLU A 323 51.05 11.90 -49.82
CA GLU A 323 52.31 12.55 -50.19
C GLU A 323 53.38 11.53 -50.62
N ARG A 324 53.52 10.42 -49.89
CA ARG A 324 54.43 9.33 -50.25
C ARG A 324 54.08 8.69 -51.59
N ILE A 325 52.79 8.52 -51.89
CA ILE A 325 52.29 8.05 -53.19
C ILE A 325 52.69 9.03 -54.29
N ASP A 326 52.56 10.34 -54.08
CA ASP A 326 52.92 11.35 -55.07
C ASP A 326 54.43 11.39 -55.34
N ILE A 327 55.26 11.25 -54.30
CA ILE A 327 56.71 11.12 -54.42
C ILE A 327 57.07 9.84 -55.18
N ALA A 328 56.49 8.69 -54.81
CA ALA A 328 56.72 7.41 -55.47
C ALA A 328 56.28 7.45 -56.94
N GLY A 329 55.17 8.11 -57.26
CA GLY A 329 54.67 8.31 -58.62
C GLY A 329 55.64 9.14 -59.48
N ARG A 330 56.24 10.20 -58.92
CA ARG A 330 57.30 10.98 -59.58
C ARG A 330 58.57 10.16 -59.80
N GLN A 331 58.97 9.32 -58.85
CA GLN A 331 60.11 8.42 -59.03
C GLN A 331 59.84 7.36 -60.11
N GLN A 332 58.63 6.81 -60.15
CA GLN A 332 58.21 5.82 -61.14
C GLN A 332 58.16 6.42 -62.56
N SER A 333 57.69 7.66 -62.71
CA SER A 333 57.68 8.34 -64.01
C SER A 333 59.10 8.64 -64.51
N LEU A 334 60.02 9.04 -63.62
CA LEU A 334 61.44 9.21 -63.95
C LEU A 334 62.10 7.88 -64.37
N ALA A 335 61.89 6.80 -63.61
CA ALA A 335 62.40 5.48 -63.96
C ALA A 335 61.86 5.01 -65.32
N ARG A 336 60.59 5.28 -65.61
CA ARG A 336 59.98 4.96 -66.91
C ARG A 336 60.64 5.73 -68.05
N GLN A 337 60.96 7.01 -67.86
CA GLN A 337 61.71 7.79 -68.86
C GLN A 337 63.11 7.22 -69.09
N GLN A 338 63.80 6.78 -68.04
CA GLN A 338 65.13 6.16 -68.15
C GLN A 338 65.08 4.86 -68.96
N VAL A 339 64.11 3.98 -68.69
CA VAL A 339 63.89 2.75 -69.48
C VAL A 339 63.72 3.08 -70.96
N VAL A 340 62.87 4.06 -71.29
CA VAL A 340 62.65 4.50 -72.69
C VAL A 340 63.96 4.97 -73.33
N GLN A 341 64.77 5.75 -72.62
CA GLN A 341 66.05 6.22 -73.14
C GLN A 341 67.08 5.11 -73.34
N TYR A 342 67.21 4.18 -72.39
CA TYR A 342 68.14 3.05 -72.52
C TYR A 342 67.73 2.10 -73.64
N ASN A 343 66.44 1.80 -73.76
CA ASN A 343 65.91 0.96 -74.85
C ASN A 343 66.12 1.61 -76.22
N ALA A 344 65.95 2.93 -76.35
CA ALA A 344 66.24 3.65 -77.60
C ALA A 344 67.74 3.60 -77.96
N ARG A 345 68.65 3.78 -76.99
CA ARG A 345 70.11 3.66 -77.21
C ARG A 345 70.51 2.24 -77.62
N LEU A 346 69.96 1.23 -76.94
CA LEU A 346 70.19 -0.17 -77.25
C LEU A 346 69.74 -0.50 -78.68
N ALA A 347 68.55 -0.04 -79.08
CA ALA A 347 68.04 -0.22 -80.44
C ALA A 347 68.99 0.41 -81.48
N GLN A 348 69.43 1.66 -81.26
CA GLN A 348 70.35 2.34 -82.15
C GLN A 348 71.69 1.61 -82.29
N GLN A 349 72.26 1.11 -81.18
CA GLN A 349 73.52 0.35 -81.21
C GLN A 349 73.37 -1.01 -81.88
N SER A 350 72.26 -1.72 -81.64
CA SER A 350 71.95 -2.98 -82.32
C SER A 350 71.88 -2.80 -83.84
N GLN A 351 71.36 -1.66 -84.31
CA GLN A 351 71.28 -1.35 -85.74
C GLN A 351 72.65 -1.02 -86.34
N ARG A 352 73.53 -0.32 -85.60
CA ARG A 352 74.92 -0.08 -86.02
C ARG A 352 75.75 -1.36 -86.09
N LEU A 353 75.52 -2.32 -85.18
CA LEU A 353 76.12 -3.65 -85.23
C LEU A 353 75.68 -4.44 -86.46
N ARG A 354 74.37 -4.43 -86.79
CA ARG A 354 73.87 -5.04 -88.04
C ARG A 354 74.53 -4.45 -89.29
N ASN A 355 74.88 -3.17 -89.23
CA ASN A 355 75.58 -2.47 -90.32
C ASN A 355 77.13 -2.65 -90.26
N LEU A 356 77.65 -3.54 -89.40
CA LEU A 356 79.07 -3.86 -89.21
C LEU A 356 79.96 -2.70 -88.69
N GLN A 357 79.39 -1.72 -87.98
CA GLN A 357 80.08 -0.48 -87.60
C GLN A 357 80.67 -0.45 -86.18
N VAL A 358 80.42 -1.44 -85.31
CA VAL A 358 80.80 -1.43 -83.87
C VAL A 358 81.23 -2.84 -83.39
N ARG A 359 82.08 -2.94 -82.35
CA ARG A 359 82.50 -4.21 -81.69
C ARG A 359 81.57 -4.62 -80.55
N ASP A 360 81.37 -5.94 -80.32
CA ASP A 360 80.37 -6.54 -79.41
C ASP A 360 80.42 -6.12 -77.93
N LEU A 361 81.62 -5.88 -77.36
CA LEU A 361 81.79 -5.65 -75.91
C LEU A 361 80.97 -4.46 -75.34
N ARG A 362 80.64 -3.46 -76.16
CA ARG A 362 79.82 -2.31 -75.71
C ARG A 362 78.33 -2.61 -75.68
N LEU A 363 77.86 -3.62 -76.43
CA LEU A 363 76.46 -3.99 -76.47
C LEU A 363 76.04 -4.61 -75.14
N GLU A 364 76.83 -5.55 -74.62
CA GLU A 364 76.54 -6.25 -73.36
C GLU A 364 76.33 -5.28 -72.20
N GLU A 365 77.19 -4.28 -72.05
CA GLU A 365 77.03 -3.25 -71.02
C GLU A 365 75.71 -2.47 -71.18
N THR A 366 75.34 -2.07 -72.40
CA THR A 366 74.06 -1.38 -72.63
C THR A 366 72.85 -2.27 -72.42
N THR A 367 72.95 -3.56 -72.73
CA THR A 367 71.87 -4.52 -72.44
C THR A 367 71.66 -4.69 -70.94
N MET A 368 72.74 -4.82 -70.16
CA MET A 368 72.64 -4.91 -68.70
C MET A 368 71.99 -3.66 -68.11
N ARG A 369 72.42 -2.46 -68.54
CA ARG A 369 71.82 -1.20 -68.06
C ARG A 369 70.34 -1.06 -68.44
N ALA A 370 69.94 -1.54 -69.62
CA ALA A 370 68.54 -1.56 -70.02
C ALA A 370 67.70 -2.47 -69.11
N VAL A 371 68.17 -3.71 -68.88
CA VAL A 371 67.50 -4.67 -67.98
C VAL A 371 67.44 -4.16 -66.54
N ASP A 372 68.53 -3.58 -66.02
CA ASP A 372 68.56 -2.98 -64.69
C ASP A 372 67.56 -1.83 -64.55
N SER A 373 67.42 -0.99 -65.59
CA SER A 373 66.43 0.09 -65.59
C SER A 373 64.98 -0.42 -65.55
N GLU A 374 64.70 -1.54 -66.24
CA GLU A 374 63.40 -2.20 -66.19
C GLU A 374 63.12 -2.81 -64.81
N ARG A 375 64.13 -3.43 -64.18
CA ARG A 375 64.02 -3.92 -62.80
C ARG A 375 63.68 -2.79 -61.82
N ILE A 376 64.40 -1.67 -61.89
CA ILE A 376 64.14 -0.49 -61.06
C ILE A 376 62.72 0.04 -61.29
N LEU A 377 62.25 0.10 -62.53
CA LEU A 377 60.88 0.51 -62.83
C LEU A 377 59.86 -0.40 -62.15
N LEU A 378 60.04 -1.72 -62.22
CA LEU A 378 59.15 -2.68 -61.56
C LEU A 378 59.17 -2.54 -60.03
N GLU A 379 60.33 -2.36 -59.43
CA GLU A 379 60.47 -2.10 -57.98
C GLU A 379 59.69 -0.82 -57.57
N LYS A 380 59.74 0.24 -58.38
CA LYS A 380 58.98 1.48 -58.12
C LYS A 380 57.48 1.32 -58.33
N GLN A 381 57.06 0.52 -59.31
CA GLN A 381 55.65 0.19 -59.53
C GLN A 381 55.09 -0.61 -58.34
N ASP A 382 55.82 -1.61 -57.86
CA ASP A 382 55.43 -2.40 -56.69
C ASP A 382 55.32 -1.52 -55.43
N LEU A 383 56.31 -0.66 -55.16
CA LEU A 383 56.23 0.31 -54.06
C LEU A 383 54.99 1.20 -54.15
N LEU A 384 54.69 1.73 -55.34
CA LEU A 384 53.51 2.58 -55.56
C LEU A 384 52.21 1.82 -55.26
N LEU A 385 52.09 0.57 -55.73
CA LEU A 385 50.92 -0.27 -55.48
C LEU A 385 50.74 -0.60 -54.00
N ARG A 386 51.84 -0.87 -53.28
CA ARG A 386 51.82 -1.11 -51.82
C ARG A 386 51.32 0.11 -51.06
N LEU A 387 51.88 1.29 -51.33
CA LEU A 387 51.43 2.55 -50.69
C LEU A 387 49.96 2.86 -51.01
N GLN A 388 49.51 2.61 -52.25
CA GLN A 388 48.11 2.78 -52.63
C GLN A 388 47.17 1.78 -51.92
N ALA A 389 47.63 0.57 -51.64
CA ALA A 389 46.88 -0.42 -50.87
C ALA A 389 46.81 0.00 -49.39
N GLU A 390 47.93 0.42 -48.79
CA GLU A 390 47.99 0.93 -47.41
C GLU A 390 47.07 2.14 -47.21
N ARG A 391 47.05 3.10 -48.13
CA ARG A 391 46.12 4.25 -48.06
C ARG A 391 44.65 3.80 -48.13
N ARG A 392 44.32 2.87 -49.03
CA ARG A 392 42.95 2.34 -49.14
C ARG A 392 42.52 1.61 -47.88
N GLN A 393 43.43 0.87 -47.26
CA GLN A 393 43.18 0.21 -45.99
C GLN A 393 42.95 1.23 -44.87
N ALA A 394 43.82 2.24 -44.74
CA ALA A 394 43.66 3.31 -43.75
C ALA A 394 42.32 4.08 -43.92
N GLN A 395 41.90 4.33 -45.17
CA GLN A 395 40.61 4.94 -45.47
C GLN A 395 39.43 4.05 -45.06
N LEU A 396 39.51 2.74 -45.33
CA LEU A 396 38.47 1.79 -44.94
C LEU A 396 38.37 1.69 -43.41
N ASP A 397 39.50 1.58 -42.71
CA ASP A 397 39.54 1.47 -41.25
C ASP A 397 38.96 2.72 -40.58
N ALA A 398 39.28 3.91 -41.09
CA ALA A 398 38.69 5.17 -40.63
C ALA A 398 37.16 5.23 -40.88
N ALA A 399 36.70 4.81 -42.05
CA ALA A 399 35.27 4.79 -42.38
C ALA A 399 34.49 3.76 -41.53
N LEU A 400 35.06 2.57 -41.32
CA LEU A 400 34.45 1.51 -40.53
C LEU A 400 34.35 1.89 -39.05
N SER A 401 35.39 2.49 -38.48
CA SER A 401 35.40 2.93 -37.08
C SER A 401 34.39 4.06 -36.83
N ALA A 402 34.29 5.04 -37.74
CA ALA A 402 33.26 6.08 -37.67
C ALA A 402 31.85 5.49 -37.76
N GLY A 403 31.60 4.63 -38.75
CA GLY A 403 30.29 4.00 -38.93
C GLY A 403 29.92 3.01 -37.83
N ALA A 404 30.88 2.33 -37.20
CA ALA A 404 30.63 1.48 -36.04
C ALA A 404 30.15 2.31 -34.84
N ARG A 405 30.83 3.43 -34.57
CA ARG A 405 30.46 4.33 -33.47
C ARG A 405 29.07 4.92 -33.62
N GLU A 406 28.73 5.42 -34.81
CA GLU A 406 27.40 5.99 -35.05
C GLU A 406 26.30 4.94 -34.81
N ARG A 407 26.54 3.69 -35.24
CA ARG A 407 25.66 2.55 -34.96
C ARG A 407 25.56 2.26 -33.46
N ASP A 408 26.68 2.22 -32.75
CA ASP A 408 26.71 1.94 -31.32
C ASP A 408 25.96 3.01 -30.51
N LEU A 409 26.22 4.30 -30.78
CA LEU A 409 25.50 5.41 -30.14
C LEU A 409 24.01 5.41 -30.46
N THR A 410 23.63 5.06 -31.69
CA THR A 410 22.22 4.94 -32.09
C THR A 410 21.52 3.80 -31.32
N LEU A 411 22.20 2.68 -31.12
CA LEU A 411 21.67 1.55 -30.34
C LEU A 411 21.59 1.89 -28.86
N GLU A 412 22.58 2.58 -28.30
CA GLU A 412 22.58 3.08 -26.93
C GLU A 412 21.41 4.03 -26.70
N LEU A 413 21.21 5.01 -27.59
CA LEU A 413 20.08 5.94 -27.52
C LEU A 413 18.73 5.23 -27.51
N ARG A 414 18.54 4.23 -28.38
CA ARG A 414 17.29 3.43 -28.42
C ARG A 414 17.07 2.63 -27.14
N ARG A 415 18.14 2.09 -26.52
CA ARG A 415 18.04 1.39 -25.23
C ARG A 415 17.64 2.34 -24.11
N ILE A 416 18.23 3.54 -24.08
CA ILE A 416 17.90 4.57 -23.09
C ILE A 416 16.44 5.04 -23.26
N ASP A 417 15.99 5.29 -24.49
CA ASP A 417 14.61 5.66 -24.79
C ASP A 417 13.62 4.60 -24.29
N ALA A 418 13.91 3.31 -24.53
CA ALA A 418 13.08 2.21 -24.05
C ALA A 418 13.05 2.12 -22.51
N ALA A 419 14.19 2.36 -21.84
CA ALA A 419 14.27 2.38 -20.39
C ALA A 419 13.48 3.56 -19.77
N ILE A 420 13.54 4.75 -20.37
CA ILE A 420 12.75 5.91 -19.95
C ILE A 420 11.26 5.63 -20.10
N ALA A 421 10.85 5.03 -21.22
CA ALA A 421 9.46 4.64 -21.45
C ALA A 421 8.97 3.61 -20.42
N SER A 422 9.79 2.59 -20.12
CA SER A 422 9.49 1.60 -19.07
C SER A 422 9.30 2.25 -17.71
N ALA A 423 10.23 3.12 -17.29
CA ALA A 423 10.12 3.84 -16.03
C ALA A 423 8.85 4.73 -15.98
N ALA A 424 8.49 5.37 -17.09
CA ALA A 424 7.25 6.15 -17.19
C ALA A 424 6.00 5.29 -17.01
N THR A 425 5.96 4.08 -17.60
CA THR A 425 4.84 3.14 -17.41
C THR A 425 4.73 2.64 -15.97
N GLU A 426 5.85 2.35 -15.30
CA GLU A 426 5.85 1.98 -13.88
C GLU A 426 5.37 3.13 -12.99
N LEU A 427 5.81 4.36 -13.25
CA LEU A 427 5.34 5.54 -12.52
C LEU A 427 3.83 5.76 -12.69
N GLN A 428 3.28 5.52 -13.89
CA GLN A 428 1.84 5.59 -14.12
C GLN A 428 1.08 4.50 -13.35
N ALA A 429 1.62 3.29 -13.27
CA ALA A 429 1.02 2.21 -12.49
C ALA A 429 1.02 2.53 -10.99
N ILE A 430 2.14 3.04 -10.45
CA ILE A 430 2.23 3.49 -9.05
C ILE A 430 1.22 4.61 -8.78
N ALA A 431 1.14 5.61 -9.67
CA ALA A 431 0.18 6.70 -9.50
C ALA A 431 -1.29 6.23 -9.57
N ALA A 432 -1.59 5.15 -10.30
CA ALA A 432 -2.92 4.54 -10.30
C ALA A 432 -3.20 3.80 -8.99
N GLU A 433 -2.22 3.07 -8.45
CA GLU A 433 -2.32 2.37 -7.17
C GLU A 433 -2.46 3.35 -5.99
N GLU A 434 -1.66 4.43 -5.96
CA GLU A 434 -1.77 5.51 -4.97
C GLU A 434 -3.16 6.15 -4.98
N ARG A 435 -3.77 6.37 -6.16
CA ARG A 435 -5.13 6.90 -6.27
C ARG A 435 -6.18 5.95 -5.71
N LEU A 436 -6.02 4.65 -5.92
CA LEU A 436 -6.94 3.63 -5.40
C LEU A 436 -6.89 3.59 -3.86
N LEU A 437 -5.69 3.54 -3.29
CA LEU A 437 -5.47 3.53 -1.84
C LEU A 437 -5.87 4.86 -1.18
N GLY A 438 -5.73 6.00 -1.88
CA GLY A 438 -6.14 7.31 -1.38
C GLY A 438 -7.66 7.48 -1.27
N GLN A 439 -8.46 6.75 -2.03
CA GLN A 439 -9.93 6.80 -1.94
C GLN A 439 -10.46 6.16 -0.66
N ASP A 440 -9.76 5.16 -0.12
CA ASP A 440 -10.10 4.51 1.15
C ASP A 440 -9.85 5.41 2.37
N ALA A 441 -9.15 6.55 2.19
CA ALA A 441 -8.87 7.52 3.23
C ALA A 441 -9.84 8.73 3.26
N ALA A 442 -10.93 8.71 2.48
CA ALA A 442 -11.92 9.79 2.47
C ALA A 442 -12.52 10.00 3.87
N ALA A 443 -12.65 11.27 4.27
CA ALA A 443 -13.23 11.65 5.57
C ALA A 443 -14.62 11.02 5.71
N LEU A 444 -14.94 10.44 6.86
CA LEU A 444 -16.23 9.80 7.09
C LEU A 444 -17.16 10.82 7.76
N GLU A 445 -18.35 11.00 7.20
CA GLU A 445 -19.44 11.76 7.83
C GLU A 445 -20.40 10.78 8.50
N VAL A 446 -20.73 11.04 9.77
CA VAL A 446 -21.61 10.19 10.57
C VAL A 446 -22.91 10.92 10.85
N THR A 447 -24.03 10.26 10.56
CA THR A 447 -25.38 10.78 10.84
C THR A 447 -26.15 9.81 11.72
N ILE A 448 -26.90 10.33 12.68
CA ILE A 448 -27.81 9.55 13.55
C ILE A 448 -29.24 9.89 13.16
N ALA A 449 -30.03 8.87 12.85
CA ALA A 449 -31.48 8.98 12.71
C ALA A 449 -32.17 8.31 13.90
N ARG A 450 -32.99 9.08 14.62
CA ARG A 450 -33.82 8.60 15.73
C ARG A 450 -35.20 8.19 15.21
N ALA A 451 -35.89 7.29 15.91
CA ALA A 451 -37.23 6.84 15.53
C ALA A 451 -38.19 8.04 15.28
N GLY A 452 -38.60 8.22 14.02
CA GLY A 452 -39.51 9.29 13.58
C GLY A 452 -38.90 10.67 13.34
N GLY A 453 -37.57 10.84 13.43
CA GLY A 453 -36.87 12.12 13.22
C GLY A 453 -36.03 12.17 11.93
N SER A 454 -35.67 13.39 11.50
CA SER A 454 -34.69 13.59 10.43
C SER A 454 -33.28 13.24 10.88
N PRO A 455 -32.41 12.73 9.99
CA PRO A 455 -31.01 12.44 10.33
C PRO A 455 -30.28 13.72 10.74
N VAL A 456 -29.49 13.65 11.81
CA VAL A 456 -28.66 14.76 12.32
C VAL A 456 -27.20 14.34 12.22
N ALA A 457 -26.34 15.25 11.73
CA ALA A 457 -24.90 15.05 11.76
C ALA A 457 -24.41 14.93 13.20
N ALA A 458 -23.66 13.86 13.49
CA ALA A 458 -23.25 13.53 14.84
C ALA A 458 -21.74 13.52 14.95
N GLU A 459 -21.23 14.17 16.00
CA GLU A 459 -19.83 14.02 16.41
C GLU A 459 -19.59 12.62 16.98
N THR A 460 -18.34 12.15 16.90
CA THR A 460 -17.95 10.80 17.32
C THR A 460 -18.25 10.54 18.81
N SER A 461 -18.24 11.58 19.65
CA SER A 461 -18.54 11.51 21.09
C SER A 461 -20.03 11.51 21.43
N ALA A 462 -20.93 11.70 20.45
CA ALA A 462 -22.35 11.81 20.70
C ALA A 462 -22.93 10.50 21.30
N PRO A 463 -23.79 10.58 22.33
CA PRO A 463 -24.43 9.42 22.93
C PRO A 463 -25.49 8.85 21.98
N VAL A 464 -25.51 7.52 21.86
CA VAL A 464 -26.47 6.78 21.02
C VAL A 464 -27.59 6.23 21.90
N ARG A 465 -28.83 6.32 21.42
CA ARG A 465 -30.02 5.82 22.12
C ARG A 465 -30.44 4.43 21.61
N PRO A 466 -31.16 3.65 22.42
CA PRO A 466 -31.74 2.38 21.96
C PRO A 466 -32.60 2.60 20.70
N GLY A 467 -32.37 1.80 19.67
CA GLY A 467 -33.10 1.88 18.40
C GLY A 467 -32.62 2.94 17.41
N ASP A 468 -31.52 3.65 17.68
CA ASP A 468 -30.95 4.61 16.73
C ASP A 468 -30.36 3.92 15.48
N LEU A 469 -30.44 4.62 14.34
CA LEU A 469 -29.80 4.23 13.09
C LEU A 469 -28.60 5.14 12.82
N VAL A 470 -27.39 4.59 12.95
CA VAL A 470 -26.13 5.25 12.63
C VAL A 470 -25.79 4.96 11.16
N THR A 471 -25.72 6.01 10.35
CA THR A 471 -25.32 5.91 8.94
C THR A 471 -23.97 6.60 8.75
N VAL A 472 -23.00 5.85 8.22
CA VAL A 472 -21.66 6.36 7.90
C VAL A 472 -21.54 6.51 6.39
N THR A 473 -21.31 7.73 5.93
CA THR A 473 -21.10 8.03 4.51
C THR A 473 -19.67 8.54 4.28
N LEU A 474 -19.08 8.18 3.15
CA LEU A 474 -17.83 8.80 2.72
C LEU A 474 -18.15 10.26 2.37
N ALA A 475 -17.52 11.19 3.09
CA ALA A 475 -17.58 12.61 2.75
C ALA A 475 -17.01 12.76 1.35
N THR A 476 -17.88 13.10 0.41
CA THR A 476 -17.44 13.53 -0.91
C THR A 476 -16.78 14.88 -0.69
N PRO A 477 -15.52 15.09 -1.11
CA PRO A 477 -14.94 16.43 -1.08
C PRO A 477 -15.89 17.37 -1.82
N PRO A 478 -16.18 18.58 -1.32
CA PRO A 478 -17.05 19.50 -2.02
C PRO A 478 -16.55 19.63 -3.46
N ALA A 479 -17.47 19.42 -4.42
CA ALA A 479 -17.18 19.68 -5.82
C ALA A 479 -16.61 21.10 -5.93
N PRO A 480 -15.58 21.34 -6.77
CA PRO A 480 -15.02 22.67 -6.93
C PRO A 480 -15.98 23.56 -7.74
N ASP A 481 -17.08 23.97 -7.14
CA ASP A 481 -18.02 24.97 -7.65
C ASP A 481 -18.09 26.13 -6.64
N ASP A 482 -17.21 27.12 -6.83
CA ASP A 482 -17.57 28.51 -7.14
C ASP A 482 -16.33 29.40 -6.99
N LEU A 483 -15.51 29.45 -8.04
CA LEU A 483 -14.48 30.50 -8.22
C LEU A 483 -15.10 31.87 -8.58
N SER A 484 -16.41 32.05 -8.37
CA SER A 484 -17.12 33.31 -8.59
C SER A 484 -17.06 34.28 -7.39
N ALA A 485 -16.43 33.89 -6.28
CA ALA A 485 -16.24 34.74 -5.09
C ALA A 485 -14.81 35.25 -4.88
N LEU A 486 -13.99 35.36 -5.94
CA LEU A 486 -12.83 36.24 -5.88
C LEU A 486 -13.32 37.70 -5.91
N PRO A 487 -12.87 38.58 -4.99
CA PRO A 487 -13.13 40.00 -5.14
C PRO A 487 -12.55 40.43 -6.49
N LYS A 488 -13.41 41.04 -7.33
CA LYS A 488 -13.01 41.64 -8.61
C LYS A 488 -11.69 42.39 -8.41
N PRO A 489 -10.66 42.16 -9.24
CA PRO A 489 -9.48 43.01 -9.18
C PRO A 489 -9.95 44.45 -9.42
N SER A 490 -9.67 45.31 -8.46
CA SER A 490 -9.79 46.75 -8.61
C SER A 490 -9.11 47.17 -9.91
N SER A 491 -9.79 48.06 -10.63
CA SER A 491 -9.41 48.71 -11.88
C SER A 491 -7.90 48.99 -12.04
N PRO A 492 -7.40 49.01 -13.30
CA PRO A 492 -5.98 49.11 -13.59
C PRO A 492 -5.38 50.39 -13.00
N ILE A 493 -4.29 50.20 -12.25
CA ILE A 493 -3.36 51.27 -11.90
C ILE A 493 -2.79 51.81 -13.22
N ALA A 494 -3.06 53.07 -13.49
CA ALA A 494 -2.46 53.82 -14.59
C ALA A 494 -0.93 53.79 -14.45
N LEU A 495 -0.25 53.19 -15.42
CA LEU A 495 1.18 53.38 -15.61
C LEU A 495 1.43 54.84 -16.02
N PRO A 496 2.32 55.59 -15.36
CA PRO A 496 2.79 56.85 -15.91
C PRO A 496 3.59 56.56 -17.18
N HIS A 497 3.21 57.22 -18.28
CA HIS A 497 4.02 57.32 -19.49
C HIS A 497 5.38 57.91 -19.13
N ASP A 498 6.45 57.14 -19.28
CA ASP A 498 7.81 57.68 -19.33
C ASP A 498 8.56 57.10 -20.54
N ASN A 499 8.42 57.85 -21.63
CA ASN A 499 9.43 58.23 -22.62
C ASN A 499 10.71 57.37 -22.73
N GLN A 500 10.75 56.42 -23.67
CA GLN A 500 11.99 55.94 -24.28
C GLN A 500 11.84 55.78 -25.79
N SER A 501 12.00 56.89 -26.52
CA SER A 501 12.31 56.93 -27.95
C SER A 501 13.72 57.47 -28.16
N ALA A 502 14.69 56.56 -28.12
CA ALA A 502 16.06 56.63 -28.63
C ALA A 502 16.66 55.31 -28.13
N TRP A 503 17.06 54.34 -28.94
CA TRP A 503 18.23 54.37 -29.80
C TRP A 503 18.04 53.34 -30.94
N ILE A 504 18.01 53.82 -32.17
CA ILE A 504 18.43 53.07 -33.35
C ILE A 504 19.46 53.95 -34.05
N ARG A 505 20.73 53.53 -33.98
CA ARG A 505 21.75 53.68 -35.02
C ARG A 505 22.83 52.65 -34.80
#